data_AF-A0AAU3LQS3-F1
#
_entry.id   AF-A0AAU3LQS3-F1
#
_cell.length_a   1.000
_cell.length_b   1.000
_cell.length_c   1.000
_cell.angle_alpha   90.00
_cell.angle_beta   90.00
_cell.angle_gamma   90.00
#
_symmetry.space_group_name_H-M   'P 1'
#
loop_
_entity.id
_entity.type
_entity.pdbx_description
1 polymer ?
#
loop_
_entity_poly.entity_id
_entity_poly.type
_entity_poly.pdbx_seq_one_letter_code
_entity_poly.pdbx_strand_id
1 'polypeptide(L)'
;MSGGSYNYLCYALDLDDLISKRGDLREMADRLAGLGYAEDAAKETEELLVFLNQWSVRAEVRMKRLSDVWKAIEWWDSSDYGEDDVHEALAKYRGEDGQALGTTR
;
A
#
# COMPACT_ATOMS: atom_id res chain seq x y z
N MET A 1 9.01 32.58 4.93
CA MET A 1 7.79 32.17 4.21
C MET A 1 7.01 31.26 5.14
N SER A 2 5.73 31.53 5.41
CA SER A 2 4.91 30.60 6.20
C SER A 2 4.59 29.38 5.35
N GLY A 3 4.57 28.18 5.95
CA GLY A 3 4.27 26.93 5.25
C GLY A 3 2.81 26.77 4.83
N GLY A 4 1.95 27.77 5.02
CA GLY A 4 0.49 27.62 4.99
C GLY A 4 -0.04 26.78 6.17
N SER A 5 -1.35 26.79 6.40
CA SER A 5 -1.97 26.05 7.53
C SER A 5 -2.03 24.54 7.32
N TYR A 6 -1.90 24.07 6.07
CA TYR A 6 -2.00 22.66 5.67
C TYR A 6 -0.90 22.30 4.67
N ASN A 7 0.30 22.87 4.85
CA ASN A 7 1.48 22.65 4.00
C ASN A 7 1.21 22.77 2.48
N TYR A 8 0.30 23.67 2.11
CA TYR A 8 -0.17 23.84 0.73
C TYR A 8 -0.73 22.55 0.08
N LEU A 9 -1.53 21.78 0.83
CA LEU A 9 -2.25 20.59 0.33
C LEU A 9 -2.99 20.83 -1.01
N CYS A 10 -3.50 22.03 -1.25
CA CYS A 10 -4.16 22.41 -2.50
C CYS A 10 -3.24 22.40 -3.73
N TYR A 11 -1.92 22.32 -3.55
CA TYR A 11 -0.93 22.19 -4.62
C TYR A 11 -0.32 20.78 -4.69
N ALA A 12 -0.96 19.77 -4.07
CA ALA A 12 -0.54 18.38 -4.23
C ALA A 12 -0.52 18.01 -5.72
N LEU A 13 0.64 17.60 -6.22
CA LEU A 13 0.88 17.40 -7.67
C LEU A 13 0.52 15.99 -8.14
N ASP A 14 0.69 15.01 -7.26
CA ASP A 14 0.49 13.60 -7.55
C ASP A 14 0.14 12.80 -6.27
N LEU A 15 0.01 11.49 -6.44
CA LEU A 15 -0.36 10.58 -5.36
C LEU A 15 0.72 10.46 -4.29
N ASP A 16 2.01 10.52 -4.66
CA ASP A 16 3.12 10.38 -3.71
C ASP A 16 3.22 11.62 -2.81
N ASP A 17 3.06 12.80 -3.38
CA ASP A 17 2.97 14.05 -2.61
C ASP A 17 1.75 14.03 -1.68
N LEU A 18 0.59 13.60 -2.17
CA LEU A 18 -0.61 13.45 -1.36
C LEU A 18 -0.44 12.44 -0.21
N ILE A 19 0.23 11.31 -0.46
CA ILE A 19 0.57 10.31 0.56
C ILE A 19 1.49 10.92 1.62
N SER A 20 2.47 11.73 1.21
CA SER A 20 3.39 12.41 2.14
C SER A 20 2.66 13.42 3.04
N LYS A 21 1.56 14.00 2.55
CA LYS A 21 0.70 14.99 3.24
C LYS A 21 -0.52 14.38 3.93
N ARG A 22 -0.50 13.07 4.23
CA ARG A 22 -1.63 12.37 4.85
C ARG A 22 -2.12 13.01 6.16
N GLY A 23 -1.21 13.56 6.95
CA GLY A 23 -1.54 14.31 8.17
C GLY A 23 -2.37 15.56 7.86
N ASP A 24 -1.92 16.36 6.90
CA ASP A 24 -2.62 17.58 6.45
C ASP A 24 -4.01 17.25 5.88
N LEU A 25 -4.14 16.14 5.16
CA LEU A 25 -5.41 15.67 4.61
C LEU A 25 -6.42 15.31 5.72
N ARG A 26 -5.95 14.69 6.81
CA ARG A 26 -6.79 14.42 8.00
C ARG A 26 -7.23 15.72 8.66
N GLU A 27 -6.30 16.65 8.90
CA GLU A 27 -6.63 17.94 9.51
C GLU A 27 -7.59 18.76 8.65
N MET A 28 -7.50 18.66 7.32
CA MET A 28 -8.44 19.28 6.40
C MET A 28 -9.83 18.67 6.50
N ALA A 29 -9.94 17.33 6.56
CA ALA A 29 -11.22 16.65 6.73
C ALA A 29 -11.91 17.10 8.05
N ASP A 30 -11.15 17.11 9.15
CA ASP A 30 -11.64 17.54 10.46
C ASP A 30 -12.06 19.01 10.44
N ARG A 31 -11.30 19.87 9.75
CA ARG A 31 -11.64 21.28 9.59
C ARG A 31 -12.94 21.45 8.82
N LEU A 32 -13.10 20.77 7.68
CA LEU A 32 -14.28 20.86 6.83
C LEU A 32 -15.53 20.38 7.58
N ALA A 33 -15.43 19.26 8.31
CA ALA A 33 -16.51 18.76 9.15
C ALA A 33 -16.92 19.77 10.23
N GLY A 34 -15.94 20.43 10.86
CA GLY A 34 -16.17 21.43 11.90
C GLY A 34 -16.82 22.74 11.43
N LEU A 35 -16.96 22.98 10.12
CA LEU A 35 -17.62 24.18 9.59
C LEU A 35 -19.15 24.11 9.67
N GLY A 36 -19.73 22.90 9.72
CA GLY A 36 -21.18 22.69 9.78
C GLY A 36 -21.95 22.99 8.49
N TYR A 37 -21.27 23.45 7.42
CA TYR A 37 -21.88 23.72 6.11
C TYR A 37 -21.11 23.10 4.92
N ALA A 38 -20.04 22.34 5.18
CA ALA A 38 -19.15 21.76 4.17
C ALA A 38 -19.10 20.22 4.26
N GLU A 39 -20.24 19.60 4.55
CA GLU A 39 -20.35 18.14 4.79
C GLU A 39 -19.95 17.32 3.56
N ASP A 40 -20.29 17.79 2.37
CA ASP A 40 -19.92 17.17 1.09
C ASP A 40 -18.40 17.11 0.91
N ALA A 41 -17.72 18.24 1.05
CA ALA A 41 -16.27 18.33 0.94
C ALA A 41 -15.55 17.56 2.06
N ALA A 42 -16.08 17.62 3.29
CA ALA A 42 -15.55 16.84 4.42
C ALA A 42 -15.59 15.33 4.13
N LYS A 43 -16.73 14.84 3.64
CA LYS A 43 -16.94 13.44 3.30
C LYS A 43 -16.03 12.98 2.18
N GLU A 44 -15.92 13.75 1.10
CA GLU A 44 -15.03 13.42 -0.02
C GLU A 44 -13.55 13.37 0.43
N THR A 45 -13.13 14.30 1.29
CA THR A 45 -11.77 14.33 1.86
C THR A 45 -11.52 13.10 2.75
N GLU A 46 -12.49 12.71 3.56
CA GLU A 46 -12.40 11.53 4.41
C GLU A 46 -12.37 10.22 3.60
N GLU A 47 -13.22 10.08 2.58
CA GLU A 47 -13.24 8.93 1.68
C GLU A 47 -11.89 8.76 0.97
N LEU A 48 -11.31 9.85 0.48
CA LEU A 48 -9.97 9.84 -0.10
C LEU A 48 -8.93 9.31 0.89
N LEU A 49 -8.94 9.79 2.13
CA LEU A 49 -8.03 9.33 3.17
C LEU A 49 -8.22 7.84 3.52
N VAL A 50 -9.47 7.36 3.54
CA VAL A 50 -9.78 5.93 3.72
C VAL A 50 -9.20 5.12 2.57
N PHE A 51 -9.36 5.57 1.31
CA PHE A 51 -8.78 4.87 0.17
C PHE A 51 -7.26 4.79 0.23
N LEU A 52 -6.58 5.89 0.60
CA LEU A 52 -5.11 5.90 0.77
C LEU A 52 -4.66 4.93 1.88
N ASN A 53 -5.40 4.82 2.97
CA ASN A 53 -5.11 3.86 4.05
C ASN A 53 -5.30 2.42 3.58
N GLN A 54 -6.43 2.12 2.95
CA GLN A 54 -6.73 0.77 2.46
C GLN A 54 -5.72 0.33 1.40
N TRP A 55 -5.34 1.23 0.48
CA TRP A 55 -4.39 0.92 -0.56
C TRP A 55 -3.00 0.64 0.02
N SER A 56 -2.50 1.46 0.96
CA SER A 56 -1.20 1.25 1.62
C SER A 56 -1.12 -0.13 2.27
N VAL A 57 -2.12 -0.49 3.08
CA VAL A 57 -2.18 -1.80 3.75
C VAL A 57 -2.22 -2.94 2.72
N ARG A 58 -3.03 -2.80 1.67
CA ARG A 58 -3.14 -3.82 0.61
C ARG A 58 -1.86 -3.97 -0.20
N ALA A 59 -1.13 -2.89 -0.43
CA ALA A 59 0.15 -2.88 -1.12
C ALA A 59 1.21 -3.58 -0.26
N GLU A 60 1.36 -3.21 1.01
CA GLU A 60 2.31 -3.83 1.94
C GLU A 60 2.11 -5.34 2.07
N VAL A 61 0.85 -5.80 2.18
CA VAL A 61 0.55 -7.24 2.23
C VAL A 61 0.97 -7.94 0.94
N ARG A 62 0.73 -7.34 -0.23
CA ARG A 62 1.14 -7.92 -1.52
C ARG A 62 2.66 -7.94 -1.66
N MET A 63 3.33 -6.86 -1.28
CA MET A 63 4.79 -6.77 -1.28
C MET A 63 5.41 -7.88 -0.43
N LYS A 64 4.93 -8.07 0.80
CA LYS A 64 5.42 -9.13 1.69
C LYS A 64 5.18 -10.53 1.13
N ARG A 65 4.05 -10.76 0.44
CA ARG A 65 3.74 -12.06 -0.18
C ARG A 65 4.57 -12.34 -1.42
N LEU A 66 4.89 -11.30 -2.19
CA LEU A 66 5.59 -11.42 -3.47
C LEU A 66 7.12 -11.27 -3.34
N SER A 67 7.64 -10.77 -2.21
CA SER A 67 9.07 -10.49 -2.04
C SER A 67 9.96 -11.69 -2.33
N ASP A 68 9.54 -12.89 -1.90
CA ASP A 68 10.32 -14.12 -2.12
C ASP A 68 10.34 -14.50 -3.61
N VAL A 69 9.22 -14.29 -4.32
CA VAL A 69 9.12 -14.54 -5.77
C VAL A 69 9.99 -13.55 -6.55
N TRP A 70 9.93 -12.25 -6.20
CA TRP A 70 10.76 -11.23 -6.83
C TRP A 70 12.25 -11.49 -6.64
N LYS A 71 12.64 -11.86 -5.42
CA LYS A 71 14.01 -12.25 -5.09
C LYS A 71 14.46 -13.46 -5.90
N ALA A 72 13.61 -14.49 -6.03
CA ALA A 72 13.96 -15.68 -6.79
C ALA A 72 14.23 -15.37 -8.28
N ILE A 73 13.41 -14.50 -8.88
CA ILE A 73 13.64 -14.01 -10.26
C ILE A 73 14.93 -13.19 -10.35
N GLU A 74 15.14 -12.23 -9.45
CA GLU A 74 16.35 -11.39 -9.43
C GLU A 74 17.63 -12.26 -9.37
N TRP A 75 17.61 -13.31 -8.55
CA TRP A 75 18.76 -14.20 -8.36
C TRP A 75 18.91 -15.21 -9.50
N TRP A 76 17.82 -15.58 -10.17
CA TRP A 76 17.92 -16.38 -11.39
C TRP A 76 18.56 -15.57 -12.51
N ASP A 77 18.15 -14.31 -12.68
CA ASP A 77 18.71 -13.41 -13.69
C ASP A 77 20.20 -13.10 -13.44
N SER A 78 20.64 -13.08 -12.17
CA SER A 78 22.07 -12.94 -11.80
C SER A 78 22.86 -14.24 -11.86
N SER A 79 22.23 -15.38 -12.20
CA SER A 79 22.81 -16.73 -12.17
C SER A 79 23.21 -17.23 -10.77
N ASP A 80 22.66 -16.64 -9.71
CA ASP A 80 22.80 -17.11 -8.33
C ASP A 80 21.81 -18.25 -8.01
N TYR A 81 20.64 -18.25 -8.65
CA TYR A 81 19.57 -19.25 -8.56
C TYR A 81 19.28 -19.93 -9.90
N GLY A 82 18.60 -21.08 -9.84
CA GLY A 82 18.04 -21.78 -10.99
C GLY A 82 16.52 -21.64 -11.11
N GLU A 83 15.97 -22.19 -12.19
CA GLU A 83 14.51 -22.21 -12.45
C GLU A 83 13.73 -22.95 -11.33
N ASP A 84 14.34 -23.98 -10.72
CA ASP A 84 13.74 -24.72 -9.60
C ASP A 84 13.49 -23.83 -8.37
N ASP A 85 14.37 -22.87 -8.06
CA ASP A 85 14.20 -21.93 -6.95
C ASP A 85 12.98 -21.01 -7.17
N VAL A 86 12.72 -20.64 -8.43
CA VAL A 86 11.53 -19.86 -8.80
C VAL A 86 10.26 -20.69 -8.63
N HIS A 87 10.29 -21.97 -9.03
CA HIS A 87 9.17 -22.88 -8.80
C HIS A 87 8.87 -23.06 -7.31
N GLU A 88 9.88 -23.20 -6.47
CA GLU A 88 9.72 -23.28 -5.01
C GLU A 88 9.08 -22.01 -4.44
N ALA A 89 9.60 -20.83 -4.81
CA ALA A 89 9.05 -19.55 -4.36
C ALA A 89 7.59 -19.35 -4.79
N LEU A 90 7.23 -19.78 -6.00
CA LEU A 90 5.85 -19.75 -6.50
C LEU A 90 4.94 -20.71 -5.73
N ALA A 91 5.39 -21.93 -5.43
CA ALA A 91 4.63 -22.90 -4.64
C ALA A 91 4.31 -22.33 -3.25
N LYS A 92 5.30 -21.74 -2.58
CA LYS A 92 5.12 -21.05 -1.29
C LYS A 92 4.15 -19.87 -1.39
N TYR A 93 4.27 -19.03 -2.41
CA TYR A 93 3.35 -17.91 -2.64
C TYR A 93 1.88 -18.35 -2.81
N ARG A 94 1.67 -19.51 -3.44
CA ARG A 94 0.35 -20.12 -3.67
C ARG A 94 -0.19 -20.89 -2.46
N GLY A 95 0.65 -21.17 -1.45
CA GLY A 95 0.29 -22.00 -0.31
C GLY A 95 0.28 -23.50 -0.61
N GLU A 96 1.08 -23.94 -1.58
CA GLU A 96 1.20 -25.35 -2.02
C GLU A 96 2.22 -26.14 -1.16
N ASP A 97 3.09 -25.44 -0.45
CA ASP A 97 4.08 -25.94 0.51
C ASP A 97 3.48 -26.67 1.72
N GLY A 98 2.22 -26.37 2.08
CA GLY A 98 1.51 -27.01 3.20
C GLY A 98 0.73 -28.29 2.86
N GLN A 99 0.56 -28.65 1.59
CA GLN A 99 -0.29 -29.80 1.19
C GLN A 99 0.46 -31.15 1.17
N ALA A 100 1.79 -31.14 1.30
CA ALA A 100 2.61 -32.36 1.30
C ALA A 100 2.56 -33.17 2.62
N LEU A 101 1.89 -32.70 3.68
CA LEU A 101 1.81 -33.39 4.99
C LEU A 101 0.39 -33.83 5.39
N GLY A 102 -0.58 -33.78 4.46
CA GLY A 102 -1.99 -34.06 4.74
C GLY A 102 -2.55 -35.38 4.21
N THR A 103 -1.72 -36.36 3.82
CA THR A 103 -2.22 -37.68 3.40
C THR A 103 -1.60 -38.79 4.25
N THR A 104 -2.16 -39.06 5.43
CA THR A 104 -2.20 -40.41 6.01
C THR A 104 -3.36 -40.51 7.01
N ARG A 105 -4.37 -41.28 6.59
CA ARG A 105 -5.40 -42.03 7.34
C ARG A 105 -6.19 -41.35 8.47
#